data_AF-A0A1R1YHT1-F1
#
_entry.id   AF-A0A1R1YHT1-F1
#
_cell.length_a   1.000
_cell.length_b   1.000
_cell.length_c   1.000
_cell.angle_alpha   90.00
_cell.angle_beta   90.00
_cell.angle_gamma   90.00
#
_symmetry.space_group_name_H-M   'P 1'
#
loop_
_entity.id
_entity.type
_entity.pdbx_description
1 polymer ?
#
loop_
_entity_poly.entity_id
_entity_poly.type
_entity_poly.pdbx_seq_one_letter_code
_entity_poly.pdbx_strand_id
1 'polypeptide(L)'
;MFGGFTGGNNNQAAAAPQPAAGFSGANPQYYQQNQQSQLAAAEQEMDMISDLFNRLSDACHKKCIINKYPDGDLTKGESVCIDRCVSKFFQVNKEVGDVLAKLSEMNQNR
;
A
#
# COMPACT_ATOMS: atom_id res chain seq x y z
N MET A 1 38.04 -35.20 -18.56
CA MET A 1 37.48 -35.05 -19.93
C MET A 1 36.19 -34.24 -19.82
N PHE A 2 36.26 -32.98 -20.26
CA PHE A 2 35.21 -32.07 -20.78
C PHE A 2 33.81 -32.07 -20.12
N GLY A 3 33.22 -30.95 -19.66
CA GLY A 3 33.60 -29.54 -19.73
C GLY A 3 32.42 -28.62 -19.31
N GLY A 4 32.73 -27.36 -18.96
CA GLY A 4 31.87 -26.18 -19.21
C GLY A 4 30.70 -25.88 -18.27
N PHE A 5 30.97 -25.26 -17.10
CA PHE A 5 30.05 -24.27 -16.52
C PHE A 5 30.77 -22.91 -16.44
N THR A 6 30.72 -22.16 -17.54
CA THR A 6 30.98 -20.71 -17.56
C THR A 6 29.65 -19.98 -17.59
N GLY A 7 29.41 -19.08 -16.64
CA GLY A 7 28.38 -18.04 -16.81
C GLY A 7 27.60 -17.73 -15.53
N GLY A 8 27.90 -16.59 -14.91
CA GLY A 8 27.10 -16.04 -13.81
C GLY A 8 27.83 -14.96 -13.03
N ASN A 9 28.39 -13.96 -13.71
CA ASN A 9 28.94 -12.79 -13.04
C ASN A 9 27.81 -11.82 -12.67
N ASN A 10 27.98 -11.21 -11.50
CA ASN A 10 27.19 -10.14 -10.90
C ASN A 10 26.73 -9.08 -11.90
N ASN A 11 25.44 -8.69 -11.84
CA ASN A 11 24.89 -7.36 -12.13
C ASN A 11 23.35 -7.47 -12.30
N GLN A 12 22.61 -7.62 -11.21
CA GLN A 12 21.18 -7.27 -11.19
C GLN A 12 21.10 -5.77 -10.92
N ALA A 13 21.32 -4.99 -11.99
CA ALA A 13 20.92 -3.60 -12.03
C ALA A 13 19.39 -3.56 -12.19
N ALA A 14 18.71 -2.97 -11.20
CA ALA A 14 17.33 -2.55 -11.33
C ALA A 14 17.21 -1.65 -12.59
N ALA A 15 16.39 -2.07 -13.54
CA ALA A 15 16.18 -1.34 -14.78
C ALA A 15 15.37 -0.06 -14.49
N ALA A 16 16.05 1.07 -14.34
CA ALA A 16 15.46 2.37 -14.64
C ALA A 16 15.17 2.45 -16.15
N PRO A 17 14.08 3.09 -16.58
CA PRO A 17 13.82 3.29 -18.01
C PRO A 17 14.90 4.20 -18.61
N GLN A 18 15.71 3.65 -19.51
CA GLN A 18 16.71 4.42 -20.25
C GLN A 18 16.02 5.28 -21.32
N PRO A 19 16.20 6.61 -21.34
CA PRO A 19 15.70 7.45 -22.43
C PRO A 19 16.59 7.26 -23.67
N ALA A 20 15.94 6.92 -24.80
CA ALA A 20 16.59 6.75 -26.09
C ALA A 20 17.36 8.03 -26.49
N ALA A 21 18.66 7.89 -26.74
CA ALA A 21 19.52 8.97 -27.20
C ALA A 21 19.27 9.26 -28.69
N GLY A 22 18.70 10.43 -28.99
CA GLY A 22 18.50 10.94 -30.35
C GLY A 22 18.27 12.45 -30.38
N PHE A 23 19.36 13.19 -30.65
CA PHE A 23 19.47 14.56 -31.18
C PHE A 23 18.72 15.76 -30.54
N SER A 24 19.53 16.77 -30.20
CA SER A 24 19.25 18.20 -30.02
C SER A 24 18.23 18.63 -28.94
N GLY A 25 18.75 19.16 -27.81
CA GLY A 25 18.03 20.10 -26.96
C GLY A 25 17.35 19.54 -25.71
N ALA A 26 18.01 18.70 -24.92
CA ALA A 26 17.47 18.23 -23.65
C ALA A 26 17.68 19.27 -22.54
N ASN A 27 16.65 20.09 -22.30
CA ASN A 27 16.55 20.92 -21.12
C ASN A 27 16.43 20.01 -19.87
N PRO A 28 17.34 20.04 -18.88
CA PRO A 28 17.39 19.07 -17.78
C PRO A 28 16.20 19.13 -16.81
N GLN A 29 15.30 20.11 -16.94
CA GLN A 29 14.19 20.31 -16.00
C GLN A 29 13.05 19.27 -16.08
N TYR A 30 12.91 18.52 -17.17
CA TYR A 30 11.75 17.62 -17.34
C TYR A 30 11.84 16.31 -16.52
N TYR A 31 13.06 15.87 -16.17
CA TYR A 31 13.28 14.66 -15.35
C TYR A 31 12.99 14.89 -13.86
N GLN A 32 13.15 16.13 -13.39
CA GLN A 32 12.94 16.44 -11.97
C GLN A 32 11.45 16.62 -11.66
N GLN A 33 10.68 17.21 -12.57
CA GLN A 33 9.25 17.46 -12.40
C GLN A 33 8.42 16.17 -12.32
N ASN A 34 8.79 15.13 -13.08
CA ASN A 34 8.15 13.80 -13.02
C ASN A 34 8.57 12.97 -11.79
N GLN A 35 9.76 13.19 -11.23
CA GLN A 35 10.17 12.52 -10.00
C GLN A 35 9.45 13.10 -8.79
N GLN A 36 9.30 14.43 -8.75
CA GLN A 36 8.58 15.11 -7.68
C GLN A 36 7.10 14.70 -7.62
N SER A 37 6.43 14.54 -8.77
CA SER A 37 5.04 14.09 -8.82
C SER A 37 4.86 12.62 -8.41
N GLN A 38 5.77 11.73 -8.81
CA GLN A 38 5.75 10.33 -8.39
C GLN A 38 6.04 10.17 -6.90
N LEU A 39 6.96 10.96 -6.35
CA LEU A 39 7.23 10.99 -4.91
C LEU A 39 6.02 11.50 -4.12
N ALA A 40 5.38 12.59 -4.57
CA ALA A 40 4.19 13.12 -3.92
C ALA A 40 3.00 12.13 -3.94
N ALA A 41 2.83 11.39 -5.04
CA ALA A 41 1.81 10.33 -5.11
C ALA A 41 2.12 9.19 -4.14
N ALA A 42 3.38 8.77 -4.05
CA ALA A 42 3.81 7.73 -3.12
C ALA A 42 3.66 8.15 -1.65
N GLU A 43 3.96 9.42 -1.31
CA GLU A 43 3.72 9.98 0.03
C GLU A 43 2.24 9.93 0.39
N GLN A 44 1.36 10.31 -0.53
CA GLN A 44 -0.09 10.25 -0.31
C GLN A 44 -0.59 8.81 -0.10
N GLU A 45 -0.06 7.84 -0.83
CA GLU A 45 -0.41 6.42 -0.62
C GLU A 45 -0.01 5.94 0.78
N MET A 46 1.16 6.35 1.27
CA MET A 46 1.63 6.01 2.61
C MET A 46 0.77 6.63 3.71
N ASP A 47 0.34 7.88 3.54
CA ASP A 47 -0.55 8.56 4.49
C ASP A 47 -1.92 7.86 4.57
N MET A 48 -2.47 7.44 3.43
CA MET A 48 -3.73 6.68 3.40
C MET A 48 -3.62 5.32 4.10
N ILE A 49 -2.54 4.58 3.87
CA ILE A 49 -2.31 3.28 4.53
C ILE A 49 -2.17 3.47 6.05
N SER A 50 -1.51 4.55 6.45
CA SER A 50 -1.31 4.87 7.87
C SER A 50 -2.63 5.20 8.59
N ASP A 51 -3.49 6.03 8.00
CA ASP A 51 -4.83 6.31 8.56
C ASP A 51 -5.68 5.04 8.64
N LEU A 52 -5.64 4.21 7.59
CA LEU A 52 -6.35 2.93 7.56
C LEU A 52 -5.89 2.00 8.70
N PHE A 53 -4.58 1.88 8.92
CA PHE A 53 -4.02 1.06 9.98
C PHE A 53 -4.43 1.55 11.37
N ASN A 54 -4.38 2.86 11.62
CA ASN A 54 -4.77 3.44 12.90
C ASN A 54 -6.26 3.16 13.20
N ARG A 55 -7.14 3.34 12.21
CA ARG A 55 -8.57 3.04 12.35
C ARG A 55 -8.85 1.56 12.55
N LEU A 56 -8.13 0.69 11.83
CA LEU A 56 -8.22 -0.76 11.98
C LEU A 56 -7.85 -1.18 13.41
N SER A 57 -6.69 -0.70 13.88
CA SER A 57 -6.16 -0.99 15.21
C SER A 57 -7.15 -0.57 16.30
N ASP A 58 -7.63 0.69 16.24
CA ASP A 58 -8.59 1.22 17.21
C ASP A 58 -9.92 0.45 17.20
N ALA A 59 -10.43 0.12 16.01
CA ALA A 59 -11.70 -0.59 15.87
C ALA A 59 -11.61 -2.02 16.42
N CYS A 60 -10.54 -2.74 16.09
CA CYS A 60 -10.36 -4.11 16.54
C CYS A 60 -9.99 -4.19 18.02
N HIS A 61 -9.20 -3.24 18.53
CA HIS A 61 -8.93 -3.12 19.96
C HIS A 61 -10.23 -2.93 20.75
N LYS A 62 -11.08 -1.96 20.35
CA LYS A 62 -12.38 -1.71 21.01
C LYS A 62 -13.36 -2.87 20.93
N LYS A 63 -13.28 -3.72 19.89
CA LYS A 63 -14.22 -4.83 19.68
C LYS A 63 -13.77 -6.14 20.32
N CYS A 64 -12.47 -6.40 20.32
CA CYS A 64 -11.93 -7.70 20.68
C CYS A 64 -11.26 -7.73 22.05
N ILE A 65 -10.77 -6.60 22.55
CA ILE A 65 -10.05 -6.54 23.83
C ILE A 65 -11.00 -6.06 24.92
N ILE A 66 -11.17 -6.87 25.96
CA ILE A 66 -12.09 -6.59 27.08
C ILE A 66 -11.34 -5.79 28.15
N ASN A 67 -11.98 -4.79 28.77
CA ASN A 67 -11.38 -3.94 29.82
C ASN A 67 -10.98 -4.66 31.12
N LYS A 68 -11.08 -6.00 31.17
CA LYS A 68 -10.59 -6.81 32.28
C LYS A 68 -9.39 -7.57 31.74
N TYR A 69 -8.20 -7.10 32.12
CA TYR A 69 -6.91 -7.68 31.76
C TYR A 69 -6.41 -8.52 32.92
N PRO A 70 -6.77 -9.82 33.01
CA PRO A 70 -6.21 -10.70 34.03
C PRO A 70 -4.71 -10.95 33.78
N ASP A 71 -4.30 -10.96 32.50
CA ASP A 71 -2.96 -11.29 32.03
C ASP A 71 -2.54 -10.31 30.91
N GLY A 72 -1.23 -10.21 30.64
CA GLY A 72 -0.68 -9.35 29.58
C GLY A 72 -0.67 -9.97 28.18
N ASP A 73 -0.99 -11.26 28.08
CA ASP A 73 -1.03 -12.00 26.82
C ASP A 73 -2.44 -12.04 26.24
N LEU A 74 -2.52 -12.10 24.91
CA LEU A 74 -3.80 -12.29 24.21
C LEU A 74 -4.30 -13.71 24.43
N THR A 75 -5.54 -13.83 24.89
CA THR A 75 -6.23 -15.11 24.96
C THR A 75 -6.54 -15.63 23.55
N LYS A 76 -6.68 -16.95 23.40
CA LYS A 76 -7.07 -17.57 22.12
C LYS A 76 -8.36 -16.96 21.54
N GLY A 77 -9.29 -16.53 22.39
CA GLY A 77 -10.52 -15.86 21.98
C GLY A 77 -10.26 -14.49 21.35
N GLU A 78 -9.38 -13.71 21.95
CA GLU A 78 -8.98 -12.38 21.45
C GLU A 78 -8.21 -12.49 20.14
N SER A 79 -7.27 -13.44 20.01
CA SER A 79 -6.53 -13.67 18.76
C SER A 79 -7.48 -13.98 17.59
N VAL A 80 -8.40 -14.93 17.78
CA VAL A 80 -9.38 -15.30 16.74
C VAL A 80 -10.38 -14.16 16.46
N CYS A 81 -10.72 -13.36 17.48
CA CYS A 81 -11.56 -12.18 17.28
C CYS A 81 -10.86 -11.15 16.39
N ILE A 82 -9.58 -10.87 16.64
CA ILE A 82 -8.79 -9.90 15.86
C ILE A 82 -8.75 -10.31 14.38
N ASP A 83 -8.46 -11.58 14.07
CA ASP A 83 -8.46 -12.08 12.68
C ASP A 83 -9.80 -11.83 11.96
N ARG A 84 -10.91 -12.16 12.65
CA ARG A 84 -12.26 -11.93 12.14
C ARG A 84 -12.59 -10.44 12.01
N CYS A 85 -12.10 -9.63 12.95
CA CYS A 85 -12.31 -8.19 12.94
C CYS A 85 -11.65 -7.55 11.72
N VAL A 86 -10.39 -7.88 11.44
CA VAL A 86 -9.65 -7.40 10.28
C VAL A 86 -10.37 -7.80 8.99
N SER A 87 -10.77 -9.07 8.87
CA SER A 87 -11.52 -9.54 7.70
C SER A 87 -12.82 -8.75 7.45
N LYS A 88 -13.60 -8.51 8.51
CA LYS A 88 -14.85 -7.74 8.43
C LYS A 88 -14.60 -6.26 8.15
N PHE A 89 -13.54 -5.67 8.71
CA PHE A 89 -13.20 -4.27 8.50
C PHE A 89 -12.93 -3.99 7.03
N PHE A 90 -12.17 -4.85 6.35
CA PHE A 90 -11.92 -4.72 4.91
C PHE A 90 -13.18 -4.96 4.05
N GLN A 91 -14.07 -5.88 4.45
CA GLN A 91 -15.36 -6.06 3.77
C GLN A 91 -16.19 -4.78 3.82
N VAL A 92 -16.32 -4.19 5.02
CA VAL A 92 -17.08 -2.95 5.20
C VAL A 92 -16.40 -1.78 4.48
N ASN A 93 -15.08 -1.64 4.55
CA ASN A 93 -14.37 -0.58 3.83
C ASN A 93 -14.57 -0.66 2.31
N LYS A 94 -14.61 -1.88 1.74
CA LYS A 94 -14.90 -2.07 0.33
C LYS A 94 -16.33 -1.62 0.00
N GLU A 95 -17.32 -2.07 0.76
CA GLU A 95 -18.72 -1.70 0.53
C GLU A 95 -18.95 -0.19 0.64
N VAL A 96 -18.31 0.46 1.63
CA VAL A 96 -18.34 1.92 1.77
C VAL A 96 -17.70 2.60 0.55
N GLY A 97 -16.57 2.07 0.06
CA GLY A 97 -15.93 2.54 -1.17
C GLY A 97 -16.84 2.44 -2.40
N ASP A 98 -17.51 1.30 -2.58
CA ASP A 98 -18.45 1.08 -3.68
C ASP A 98 -19.64 2.05 -3.63
N VAL A 99 -20.13 2.38 -2.42
CA VAL A 99 -21.21 3.35 -2.22
C VAL A 99 -20.73 4.77 -2.53
N LEU A 100 -19.55 5.17 -2.04
CA LEU A 100 -18.97 6.49 -2.31
C LEU A 100 -18.74 6.72 -3.81
N ALA A 101 -18.25 5.71 -4.53
CA ALA A 101 -18.05 5.77 -5.98
C ALA A 101 -19.38 6.02 -6.72
N LYS A 102 -20.42 5.25 -6.39
CA LYS A 102 -21.77 5.44 -6.95
C LYS A 102 -22.36 6.82 -6.64
N LEU A 103 -22.14 7.33 -5.43
CA LEU A 103 -22.60 8.68 -5.05
C LEU A 103 -21.86 9.77 -5.84
N SER A 104 -20.57 9.60 -6.08
CA SER A 104 -19.76 10.53 -6.88
C SER A 104 -20.30 10.66 -8.31
N GLU A 105 -20.61 9.54 -8.96
CA GLU A 105 -21.21 9.50 -10.30
C GLU A 105 -22.61 10.15 -10.32
N MET A 106 -23.42 9.92 -9.28
CA MET A 106 -24.75 10.52 -9.18
C MET A 106 -24.68 12.05 -9.01
N ASN A 107 -23.71 12.55 -8.24
CA ASN A 107 -23.52 13.99 -8.01
C ASN A 107 -23.00 14.72 -9.26
N GLN A 108 -22.26 14.05 -10.15
CA GLN A 108 -21.80 14.62 -11.42
C GLN A 108 -22.91 14.76 -12.47
N ASN A 109 -24.01 14.00 -12.33
CA ASN A 109 -25.16 14.03 -13.22
C ASN A 109 -26.31 14.94 -12.73
N ARG A 110 -26.05 15.78 -11.72
CA ARG A 110 -26.95 16.85 -11.25
C ARG A 110 -26.37 18.21 -11.59
#